data_AF-A0A6F9EE10-F1
#
_entry.id   AF-A0A6F9EE10-F1
#
_cell.length_a   1.000
_cell.length_b   1.000
_cell.length_c   1.000
_cell.angle_alpha   90.00
_cell.angle_beta   90.00
_cell.angle_gamma   90.00
#
_symmetry.space_group_name_H-M   'P 1'
#
loop_
_entity.id
_entity.type
_entity.pdbx_description
1 polymer ?
#
loop_
_entity_poly.entity_id
_entity_poly.type
_entity_poly.pdbx_seq_one_letter_code
_entity_poly.pdbx_strand_id
1 'polypeptide(L)'
;MRVYPVNKTPNYDFILHRIDYTKIQEVQEFPSKGEYEFTKGYIALASQREELEKETVYSRATTSERRTKRTLIQYQMFTVDEVAEHVYRKLNAIDVEEETNYSERYNFEWLKDLIRNSLRRIGESRDLVSEENRQRIQKAFGVLHRKSSYTVRYRMMPNVIVPIRATDRPRDSVGISALRHNDCTIFFDDNSFKHCDEETRAALQEILHDESLPRSAYHKVDNTYLFKTPLNIVIADHKPERDFIRRIISLENAAVIDAWMKSTDRNFYSIEYAWRKGEHMKRGTFNPDFFIKVGSSIVVVEIKGDEELYEPSEENKGKYKAAKQHFRLLNDKQNEYVYQLTFLTPKDYDLFFRFLRERNYSSFVSNLDAVLNNDYINSDCI
;
A
#
# COMPACT_ATOMS: atom_id res chain seq x y z
N MET A 1 0.94 -15.09 23.26
CA MET A 1 0.93 -16.39 22.56
C MET A 1 1.71 -16.27 21.27
N ARG A 2 2.59 -17.24 20.98
CA ARG A 2 3.45 -17.22 19.78
C ARG A 2 2.95 -18.21 18.73
N VAL A 3 2.93 -17.75 17.49
CA VAL A 3 2.66 -18.54 16.29
C VAL A 3 3.96 -18.83 15.58
N TYR A 4 4.23 -20.10 15.30
CA TYR A 4 5.40 -20.52 14.57
C TYR A 4 5.20 -21.88 13.90
N PRO A 5 5.95 -22.18 12.84
CA PRO A 5 5.88 -23.48 12.18
C PRO A 5 6.37 -24.63 13.07
N VAL A 6 5.72 -25.78 12.95
CA VAL A 6 5.98 -27.01 13.70
C VAL A 6 5.81 -28.24 12.82
N ASN A 7 6.55 -29.30 13.13
CA ASN A 7 6.44 -30.57 12.42
C ASN A 7 5.22 -31.34 12.94
N LYS A 8 4.20 -31.49 12.08
CA LYS A 8 3.00 -32.30 12.35
C LYS A 8 3.09 -33.64 11.62
N THR A 9 2.30 -34.61 12.10
CA THR A 9 2.04 -35.87 11.39
C THR A 9 0.53 -35.96 11.12
N PRO A 10 0.08 -35.96 9.84
CA PRO A 10 0.89 -35.87 8.62
C PRO A 10 1.57 -34.50 8.45
N ASN A 11 2.60 -34.44 7.59
CA ASN A 11 3.34 -33.21 7.33
C ASN A 11 2.52 -32.28 6.43
N TYR A 12 2.29 -31.05 6.90
CA TYR A 12 1.56 -30.00 6.17
C TYR A 12 2.47 -28.87 5.67
N ASP A 13 3.79 -29.04 5.72
CA ASP A 13 4.73 -28.12 5.09
C ASP A 13 4.70 -28.30 3.56
N PHE A 14 4.87 -27.19 2.84
CA PHE A 14 4.89 -27.16 1.38
C PHE A 14 5.78 -26.02 0.88
N ILE A 15 6.23 -26.13 -0.36
CA ILE A 15 7.12 -25.15 -0.99
C ILE A 15 6.27 -24.11 -1.72
N LEU A 16 6.60 -22.85 -1.51
CA LEU A 16 6.19 -21.70 -2.29
C LEU A 16 7.37 -21.25 -3.16
N HIS A 17 7.08 -20.67 -4.31
CA HIS A 17 8.06 -20.06 -5.19
C HIS A 17 7.82 -18.57 -5.20
N ARG A 18 8.88 -17.77 -5.13
CA ARG A 18 8.80 -16.32 -5.25
C ARG A 18 9.84 -15.84 -6.26
N ILE A 19 9.47 -14.87 -7.07
CA ILE A 19 10.45 -14.18 -7.92
C ILE A 19 11.26 -13.22 -7.05
N ASP A 20 12.59 -13.39 -7.04
CA ASP A 20 13.48 -12.35 -6.56
C ASP A 20 13.74 -11.34 -7.68
N TYR A 21 13.46 -10.08 -7.38
CA TYR A 21 13.56 -9.00 -8.33
C TYR A 21 14.79 -8.18 -8.04
N THR A 22 15.68 -8.10 -9.02
CA THR A 22 16.85 -7.23 -8.91
C THR A 22 16.47 -5.86 -9.44
N LYS A 23 16.71 -4.84 -8.61
CA LYS A 23 16.47 -3.43 -8.95
C LYS A 23 17.55 -2.98 -9.91
N ILE A 24 17.27 -3.02 -11.21
CA ILE A 24 18.13 -2.37 -12.19
C ILE A 24 17.60 -0.95 -12.38
N GLN A 25 18.50 0.01 -12.19
CA GLN A 25 18.23 1.41 -12.45
C GLN A 25 18.21 1.61 -13.96
N GLU A 26 17.04 1.59 -14.58
CA GLU A 26 16.89 2.06 -15.95
C GLU A 26 16.60 3.56 -15.92
N VAL A 27 17.57 4.34 -16.37
CA VAL A 27 17.35 5.73 -16.72
C VAL A 27 16.69 5.72 -18.09
N GLN A 28 15.36 5.79 -18.14
CA GLN A 28 14.69 6.14 -19.39
C GLN A 28 14.79 7.65 -19.57
N GLU A 29 15.64 8.03 -20.51
CA GLU A 29 15.69 9.37 -21.05
C GLU A 29 14.49 9.53 -21.99
N PHE A 30 13.51 10.33 -21.59
CA PHE A 30 12.53 10.84 -22.54
C PHE A 30 13.13 12.09 -23.16
N PRO A 31 13.62 12.04 -24.42
CA PRO A 31 13.93 13.27 -25.13
C PRO A 31 12.63 14.06 -25.25
N SER A 32 12.63 15.27 -24.69
CA SER A 32 11.56 16.24 -24.86
C SER A 32 11.39 16.51 -26.35
N LYS A 33 10.39 15.90 -27.00
CA LYS A 33 10.01 16.31 -28.35
C LYS A 33 9.23 17.61 -28.23
N GLY A 34 9.96 18.72 -28.32
CA GLY A 34 9.42 20.07 -28.33
C GLY A 34 9.72 20.86 -27.06
N GLU A 35 9.88 22.18 -27.22
CA GLU A 35 9.96 23.13 -26.13
C GLU A 35 8.71 23.05 -25.25
N TYR A 36 8.88 23.10 -23.93
CA TYR A 36 7.75 23.02 -23.00
C TYR A 36 6.92 24.31 -23.09
N GLU A 37 5.65 24.17 -23.46
CA GLU A 37 4.72 25.30 -23.50
C GLU A 37 3.95 25.42 -22.18
N PHE A 38 4.02 26.59 -21.55
CA PHE A 38 3.25 26.91 -20.37
C PHE A 38 1.83 27.28 -20.80
N THR A 39 0.96 26.26 -20.85
CA THR A 39 -0.43 26.39 -21.32
C THR A 39 -1.42 26.84 -20.24
N LYS A 40 -1.01 26.88 -18.97
CA LYS A 40 -1.89 27.28 -17.86
C LYS A 40 -1.92 28.81 -17.75
N GLY A 41 -3.09 29.44 -17.81
CA GLY A 41 -3.22 30.89 -17.62
C GLY A 41 -3.02 31.41 -16.19
N TYR A 42 -2.52 30.59 -15.25
CA TYR A 42 -2.24 30.98 -13.85
C TYR A 42 -1.26 30.02 -13.17
N ILE A 43 -0.67 30.45 -12.05
CA ILE A 43 0.14 29.66 -11.11
C ILE A 43 -0.63 29.51 -9.81
N ALA A 44 -0.64 28.31 -9.22
CA ALA A 44 -1.26 28.09 -7.92
C ALA A 44 -0.43 28.76 -6.81
N LEU A 45 -1.00 29.78 -6.17
CA LEU A 45 -0.40 30.52 -5.05
C LEU A 45 -1.08 30.14 -3.73
N ALA A 46 -0.43 30.37 -2.60
CA ALA A 46 -1.10 30.31 -1.29
C ALA A 46 -1.59 31.69 -0.89
N SER A 47 -2.65 31.74 -0.07
CA SER A 47 -3.11 32.98 0.56
C SER A 47 -1.97 33.67 1.31
N GLN A 48 -1.92 35.01 1.22
CA GLN A 48 -0.84 35.82 1.79
C GLN A 48 -1.41 36.98 2.62
N ARG A 49 -0.63 37.44 3.59
CA ARG A 49 -0.91 38.63 4.40
C ARG A 49 0.40 39.37 4.66
N GLU A 50 0.36 40.69 4.54
CA GLU A 50 1.48 41.60 4.80
C GLU A 50 1.90 41.56 6.27
N GLU A 51 0.90 41.42 7.16
CA GLU A 51 1.10 41.33 8.59
C GLU A 51 0.21 40.23 9.19
N LEU A 52 0.73 39.49 10.16
CA LEU A 52 -0.02 38.48 10.89
C LEU A 52 0.28 38.56 12.38
N GLU A 53 -0.74 38.67 13.21
CA GLU A 53 -0.60 38.47 14.65
C GLU A 53 -0.40 36.98 14.95
N LYS A 54 0.75 36.62 15.50
CA LYS A 54 1.00 35.29 16.03
C LYS A 54 0.95 35.28 17.56
N GLU A 55 0.18 34.36 18.11
CA GLU A 55 0.18 34.04 19.52
C GLU A 55 1.24 32.98 19.82
N THR A 56 2.25 33.37 20.59
CA THR A 56 3.26 32.44 21.11
C THR A 56 2.97 32.18 22.58
N VAL A 57 2.73 30.92 22.93
CA VAL A 57 2.52 30.48 24.31
C VAL A 57 3.86 30.03 24.90
N TYR A 58 4.33 30.76 25.90
CA TYR A 58 5.52 30.43 26.67
C TYR A 58 5.11 29.66 27.92
N SER A 59 5.68 28.48 28.14
CA SER A 59 5.50 27.70 29.37
C SER A 59 6.77 27.74 30.21
N ARG A 60 6.68 28.11 31.48
CA ARG A 60 7.82 28.07 32.41
C ARG A 60 8.04 26.62 32.87
N ALA A 61 9.18 26.04 32.51
CA ALA A 61 9.49 24.62 32.73
C ALA A 61 9.47 24.18 34.21
N THR A 62 9.64 25.10 35.15
CA THR A 62 9.70 24.82 36.60
C THR A 62 8.35 24.95 37.32
N THR A 63 7.41 25.73 36.80
CA THR A 63 6.13 26.03 37.49
C THR A 63 4.89 25.71 36.65
N SER A 64 5.04 25.23 35.42
CA SER A 64 3.96 24.92 34.47
C SER A 64 3.03 26.09 34.12
N GLU A 65 3.39 27.31 34.51
CA GLU A 65 2.63 28.53 34.24
C GLU A 65 2.76 28.91 32.75
N ARG A 66 1.62 29.21 32.09
CA ARG A 66 1.55 29.53 30.66
C ARG A 66 1.26 31.01 30.46
N ARG A 67 2.09 31.68 29.65
CA ARG A 67 1.89 33.08 29.25
C ARG A 67 1.79 33.17 27.73
N THR A 68 0.68 33.70 27.23
CA THR A 68 0.49 33.97 25.80
C THR A 68 0.96 35.39 25.47
N LYS A 69 1.78 35.53 24.42
CA LYS A 69 2.20 36.84 23.88
C LYS A 69 1.78 36.93 22.42
N ARG A 70 0.99 37.95 22.08
CA ARG A 70 0.67 38.33 20.70
C ARG A 70 1.79 39.18 20.14
N THR A 71 2.32 38.80 18.98
CA THR A 71 3.36 39.55 18.26
C THR A 71 2.91 39.74 16.82
N LEU A 72 2.91 40.99 16.35
CA LEU A 72 2.65 41.32 14.95
C LEU A 72 3.91 41.03 14.14
N ILE A 73 3.81 40.10 13.18
CA ILE A 73 4.92 39.76 12.28
C ILE A 73 4.63 40.40 10.92
N GLN A 74 5.52 41.26 10.47
CA GLN A 74 5.51 41.83 9.11
C GLN A 74 6.31 40.91 8.18
N TYR A 75 5.70 40.48 7.09
CA TYR A 75 6.35 39.63 6.09
C TYR A 75 6.90 40.48 4.94
N GLN A 76 8.07 40.08 4.43
CA GLN A 76 8.64 40.70 3.25
C GLN A 76 7.75 40.45 2.02
N MET A 77 7.44 41.54 1.32
CA MET A 77 6.65 41.55 0.09
C MET A 77 7.50 42.07 -1.07
N PHE A 78 7.24 41.55 -2.26
CA PHE A 78 7.87 41.95 -3.51
C PHE A 78 6.82 42.44 -4.48
N THR A 79 7.16 43.42 -5.31
CA THR A 79 6.25 43.87 -6.37
C THR A 79 6.13 42.81 -7.46
N VAL A 80 4.99 42.80 -8.17
CA VAL A 80 4.81 41.93 -9.34
C VAL A 80 5.91 42.18 -10.38
N ASP A 81 6.34 43.43 -10.56
CA ASP A 81 7.40 43.82 -11.50
C ASP A 81 8.75 43.18 -11.13
N GLU A 82 9.16 43.23 -9.86
CA GLU A 82 10.40 42.59 -9.40
C GLU A 82 10.38 41.06 -9.60
N VAL A 83 9.23 40.43 -9.34
CA VAL A 83 9.09 38.97 -9.53
C VAL A 83 9.08 38.61 -11.01
N ALA A 84 8.38 39.36 -11.85
CA ALA A 84 8.34 39.17 -13.30
C ALA A 84 9.73 39.40 -13.93
N GLU A 85 10.46 40.42 -13.48
CA GLU A 85 11.79 40.75 -14.00
C GLU A 85 12.78 39.63 -13.67
N HIS A 86 12.72 39.09 -12.45
CA HIS A 86 13.58 37.97 -12.07
C HIS A 86 13.31 36.72 -12.92
N VAL A 87 12.06 36.41 -13.24
CA VAL A 87 11.72 35.31 -14.15
C VAL A 87 12.18 35.61 -15.57
N TYR A 88 11.90 36.81 -16.07
CA TYR A 88 12.26 37.24 -17.43
C TYR A 88 13.78 37.21 -17.67
N ARG A 89 14.59 37.67 -16.71
CA ARG A 89 16.06 37.60 -16.78
C ARG A 89 16.56 36.16 -16.87
N LYS A 90 15.92 35.23 -16.14
CA LYS A 90 16.25 33.80 -16.23
C LYS A 90 15.88 33.20 -17.59
N LEU A 91 14.75 33.58 -18.18
CA LEU A 91 14.38 33.14 -19.53
C LEU A 91 15.35 33.65 -20.60
N ASN A 92 15.79 34.91 -20.50
CA ASN A 92 16.82 35.44 -21.40
C ASN A 92 18.15 34.69 -21.29
N ALA A 93 18.57 34.34 -20.07
CA ALA A 93 19.79 33.55 -19.88
C ALA A 93 19.68 32.17 -20.55
N ILE A 94 18.50 31.54 -20.45
CA ILE A 94 18.22 30.26 -21.10
C ILE A 94 18.24 30.40 -22.63
N ASP A 95 17.59 31.43 -23.18
CA ASP A 95 17.56 31.66 -24.63
C ASP A 95 18.97 31.83 -25.23
N VAL A 96 19.89 32.44 -24.48
CA VAL A 96 21.30 32.57 -24.86
C VAL A 96 22.06 31.25 -24.74
N GLU A 97 21.82 30.48 -23.68
CA GLU A 97 22.53 29.21 -23.42
C GLU A 97 22.05 28.06 -24.33
N GLU A 98 20.78 28.07 -24.73
CA GLU A 98 20.09 26.93 -25.35
C GLU A 98 19.49 27.23 -26.73
N GLU A 99 19.74 28.42 -27.29
CA GLU A 99 19.20 28.87 -28.58
C GLU A 99 17.66 28.76 -28.68
N THR A 100 16.95 29.04 -27.58
CA THR A 100 15.47 29.04 -27.49
C THR A 100 14.88 30.45 -27.64
N ASN A 101 13.54 30.58 -27.66
CA ASN A 101 12.85 31.87 -27.66
C ASN A 101 11.77 32.00 -26.57
N TYR A 102 12.04 31.49 -25.37
CA TYR A 102 11.12 31.57 -24.24
C TYR A 102 10.83 33.00 -23.79
N SER A 103 11.81 33.90 -23.84
CA SER A 103 11.64 35.32 -23.46
C SER A 103 10.73 36.08 -24.42
N GLU A 104 10.67 35.69 -25.70
CA GLU A 104 9.73 36.25 -26.67
C GLU A 104 8.29 35.78 -26.38
N ARG A 105 8.11 34.49 -26.09
CA ARG A 105 6.80 33.88 -25.82
C ARG A 105 6.23 34.29 -24.46
N TYR A 106 7.08 34.33 -23.43
CA TYR A 106 6.72 34.74 -22.07
C TYR A 106 7.41 36.06 -21.73
N ASN A 107 7.08 37.09 -22.50
CA ASN A 107 7.63 38.42 -22.30
C ASN A 107 7.21 39.03 -20.94
N PHE A 108 7.88 40.11 -20.57
CA PHE A 108 7.72 40.75 -19.27
C PHE A 108 6.26 41.12 -18.94
N GLU A 109 5.51 41.68 -19.90
CA GLU A 109 4.11 42.05 -19.67
C GLU A 109 3.21 40.81 -19.51
N TRP A 110 3.44 39.77 -20.30
CA TRP A 110 2.71 38.52 -20.16
C TRP A 110 2.94 37.88 -18.77
N LEU A 111 4.17 37.92 -18.26
CA LEU A 111 4.51 37.43 -16.92
C LEU A 111 3.80 38.23 -15.82
N LYS A 112 3.72 39.55 -15.95
CA LYS A 112 3.00 40.41 -15.00
C LYS A 112 1.52 40.06 -14.97
N ASP A 113 0.90 39.90 -16.13
CA ASP A 113 -0.51 39.55 -16.24
C ASP A 113 -0.80 38.16 -15.67
N LEU A 114 0.08 37.19 -15.91
CA LEU A 114 0.00 35.86 -15.31
C LEU A 114 0.05 35.93 -13.78
N ILE A 115 1.00 36.68 -13.21
CA ILE A 115 1.17 36.80 -11.75
C ILE A 115 -0.05 37.50 -11.14
N ARG A 116 -0.56 38.58 -11.75
CA ARG A 116 -1.77 39.27 -11.30
C ARG A 116 -3.00 38.36 -11.34
N ASN A 117 -3.18 37.59 -12.42
CA ASN A 117 -4.26 36.62 -12.53
C ASN A 117 -4.16 35.54 -11.46
N SER A 118 -2.94 35.13 -11.11
CA SER A 118 -2.67 34.15 -10.05
C SER A 118 -2.98 34.71 -8.65
N LEU A 119 -2.66 35.98 -8.38
CA LEU A 119 -3.00 36.69 -7.14
C LEU A 119 -4.51 36.88 -6.98
N ARG A 120 -5.21 37.29 -8.04
CA ARG A 120 -6.68 37.47 -8.02
C ARG A 120 -7.41 36.19 -7.62
N ARG A 121 -6.90 35.02 -8.02
CA ARG A 121 -7.48 33.71 -7.69
C ARG A 121 -7.41 33.34 -6.21
N ILE A 122 -6.45 33.89 -5.47
CA ILE A 122 -6.34 33.72 -4.01
C ILE A 122 -6.98 34.87 -3.23
N GLY A 123 -7.73 35.75 -3.92
CA GLY A 123 -8.40 36.90 -3.33
C GLY A 123 -7.51 38.12 -3.11
N GLU A 124 -6.32 38.16 -3.70
CA GLU A 124 -5.38 39.29 -3.58
C GLU A 124 -5.50 40.21 -4.80
N SER A 125 -5.69 41.51 -4.55
CA SER A 125 -5.83 42.54 -5.58
C SER A 125 -4.66 43.52 -5.64
N ARG A 126 -3.75 43.47 -4.66
CA ARG A 126 -2.55 44.31 -4.61
C ARG A 126 -1.44 43.66 -5.44
N ASP A 127 -0.65 44.49 -6.12
CA ASP A 127 0.52 44.07 -6.92
C ASP A 127 1.73 43.73 -6.02
N LEU A 128 1.49 42.92 -4.98
CA LEU A 128 2.49 42.46 -4.02
C LEU A 128 2.45 40.93 -3.90
N VAL A 129 3.62 40.32 -3.76
CA VAL A 129 3.84 38.88 -3.73
C VAL A 129 4.69 38.54 -2.51
N SER A 130 4.23 37.61 -1.67
CA SER A 130 5.03 37.12 -0.55
C SER A 130 6.27 36.34 -1.02
N GLU A 131 7.31 36.27 -0.19
CA GLU A 131 8.50 35.45 -0.50
C GLU A 131 8.14 33.99 -0.85
N GLU A 132 7.17 33.40 -0.17
CA GLU A 132 6.70 32.03 -0.45
C GLU A 132 6.09 31.90 -1.84
N ASN A 133 5.24 32.85 -2.24
CA ASN A 133 4.62 32.85 -3.57
C ASN A 133 5.62 33.21 -4.67
N ARG A 134 6.59 34.09 -4.37
CA ARG A 134 7.73 34.38 -5.25
C ARG A 134 8.53 33.11 -5.55
N GLN A 135 8.79 32.27 -4.55
CA GLN A 135 9.46 30.97 -4.76
C GLN A 135 8.61 29.99 -5.58
N ARG A 136 7.28 29.93 -5.35
CA ARG A 136 6.37 29.13 -6.18
C ARG A 136 6.39 29.55 -7.65
N ILE A 137 6.34 30.86 -7.91
CA ILE A 137 6.40 31.42 -9.25
C ILE A 137 7.73 31.04 -9.92
N GLN A 138 8.86 31.28 -9.26
CA GLN A 138 10.17 30.90 -9.80
C GLN A 138 10.28 29.39 -10.09
N LYS A 139 9.71 28.55 -9.21
CA LYS A 139 9.73 27.09 -9.38
C LYS A 139 8.87 26.63 -10.55
N ALA A 140 7.75 27.31 -10.84
CA ALA A 140 6.90 27.02 -11.99
C ALA A 140 7.65 27.21 -13.32
N PHE A 141 8.45 28.29 -13.42
CA PHE A 141 9.26 28.56 -14.61
C PHE A 141 10.59 27.79 -14.63
N GLY A 142 11.12 27.37 -13.49
CA GLY A 142 12.30 26.49 -13.44
C GLY A 142 12.09 25.09 -14.06
N VAL A 143 10.84 24.70 -14.35
CA VAL A 143 10.50 23.43 -15.02
C VAL A 143 10.67 23.51 -16.54
N LEU A 144 10.62 24.72 -17.14
CA LEU A 144 10.77 24.94 -18.58
C LEU A 144 12.14 24.46 -19.13
N HIS A 145 13.20 24.55 -18.32
CA HIS A 145 14.58 24.23 -18.69
C HIS A 145 14.94 22.73 -18.59
N ARG A 146 13.98 21.83 -18.41
CA ARG A 146 14.32 20.40 -18.30
C ARG A 146 14.64 19.82 -19.69
N LYS A 147 15.93 19.77 -20.04
CA LYS A 147 16.48 19.05 -21.21
C LYS A 147 16.03 17.60 -21.30
N SER A 148 15.69 16.99 -20.15
CA SER A 148 15.09 15.68 -20.08
C SER A 148 14.42 15.53 -18.71
N SER A 149 13.25 14.89 -18.68
CA SER A 149 12.72 14.39 -17.41
C SER A 149 13.34 13.02 -17.16
N TYR A 150 14.37 12.99 -16.31
CA TYR A 150 14.87 11.72 -15.78
C TYR A 150 13.83 11.20 -14.79
N THR A 151 12.94 10.32 -15.25
CA THR A 151 12.24 9.47 -14.29
C THR A 151 13.11 8.25 -14.07
N VAL A 152 13.80 8.19 -12.93
CA VAL A 152 14.43 6.95 -12.48
C VAL A 152 13.31 5.95 -12.23
N ARG A 153 13.01 5.11 -13.23
CA ARG A 153 12.12 3.97 -13.08
C ARG A 153 13.00 2.77 -12.72
N TYR A 154 12.80 2.25 -11.52
CA TYR A 154 13.37 0.95 -11.18
C TYR A 154 12.54 -0.09 -11.94
N ARG A 155 13.14 -0.71 -12.96
CA ARG A 155 12.54 -1.89 -13.57
C ARG A 155 13.02 -3.09 -12.76
N MET A 156 12.06 -3.77 -12.15
CA MET A 156 12.29 -5.01 -11.43
C MET A 156 12.51 -6.12 -12.46
N MET A 157 13.75 -6.53 -12.69
CA MET A 157 14.03 -7.67 -13.56
C MET A 157 13.84 -8.97 -12.77
N PRO A 158 13.02 -9.91 -13.27
CA PRO A 158 12.76 -11.19 -12.60
C PRO A 158 13.96 -12.11 -12.75
N ASN A 159 14.83 -12.13 -11.75
CA ASN A 159 16.16 -12.74 -11.87
C ASN A 159 16.10 -14.24 -11.59
N VAL A 160 15.70 -14.62 -10.37
CA VAL A 160 15.78 -16.01 -9.88
C VAL A 160 14.47 -16.38 -9.17
N ILE A 161 13.99 -17.59 -9.42
CA ILE A 161 12.93 -18.17 -8.61
C ILE A 161 13.56 -18.70 -7.33
N VAL A 162 13.08 -18.19 -6.20
CA VAL A 162 13.51 -18.60 -4.87
C VAL A 162 12.43 -19.51 -4.27
N PRO A 163 12.75 -20.77 -3.94
CA PRO A 163 11.85 -21.61 -3.15
C PRO A 163 11.84 -21.10 -1.70
N ILE A 164 10.66 -21.06 -1.10
CA ILE A 164 10.38 -20.64 0.28
C ILE A 164 9.51 -21.73 0.90
N ARG A 165 9.94 -22.34 2.00
CA ARG A 165 9.08 -23.32 2.69
C ARG A 165 8.02 -22.58 3.52
N ALA A 166 6.83 -23.17 3.66
CA ALA A 166 5.84 -22.68 4.61
C ALA A 166 6.43 -22.66 6.05
N THR A 167 7.36 -23.56 6.36
CA THR A 167 8.11 -23.54 7.63
C THR A 167 9.15 -22.42 7.78
N ASP A 168 9.49 -21.71 6.70
CA ASP A 168 10.37 -20.52 6.77
C ASP A 168 9.59 -19.27 7.20
N ARG A 169 8.27 -19.39 7.41
CA ARG A 169 7.40 -18.32 7.90
C ARG A 169 7.93 -17.75 9.22
N PRO A 170 8.15 -16.42 9.32
CA PRO A 170 8.52 -15.77 10.57
C PRO A 170 7.52 -16.05 11.70
N ARG A 171 8.01 -15.91 12.93
CA ARG A 171 7.16 -16.01 14.12
C ARG A 171 6.25 -14.80 14.19
N ASP A 172 5.06 -15.02 14.73
CA ASP A 172 4.08 -13.98 15.02
C ASP A 172 3.57 -14.13 16.45
N SER A 173 2.91 -13.13 17.00
CA SER A 173 2.41 -13.21 18.37
C SER A 173 1.23 -12.28 18.63
N VAL A 174 0.36 -12.72 19.53
CA VAL A 174 -0.74 -11.90 20.02
C VAL A 174 -0.85 -11.98 21.54
N GLY A 175 -1.19 -10.84 22.15
CA GLY A 175 -1.49 -10.73 23.57
C GLY A 175 -2.91 -11.19 23.89
N ILE A 176 -3.12 -11.75 25.07
CA ILE A 176 -4.45 -12.22 25.53
C ILE A 176 -5.47 -11.07 25.55
N SER A 177 -5.03 -9.83 25.80
CA SER A 177 -5.89 -8.65 25.79
C SER A 177 -6.59 -8.38 24.45
N ALA A 178 -5.97 -8.74 23.32
CA ALA A 178 -6.57 -8.58 21.99
C ALA A 178 -7.78 -9.51 21.78
N LEU A 179 -7.86 -10.62 22.54
CA LEU A 179 -8.99 -11.55 22.49
C LEU A 179 -10.24 -10.96 23.18
N ARG A 180 -10.03 -10.10 24.19
CA ARG A 180 -11.12 -9.51 24.97
C ARG A 180 -11.97 -8.53 24.14
N HIS A 181 -11.37 -7.91 23.12
CA HIS A 181 -11.99 -6.85 22.32
C HIS A 181 -12.57 -7.33 20.98
N ASN A 182 -12.64 -8.66 20.75
CA ASN A 182 -13.05 -9.25 19.46
C ASN A 182 -12.17 -8.87 18.25
N ASP A 183 -10.95 -8.38 18.50
CA ASP A 183 -10.02 -7.97 17.45
C ASP A 183 -9.41 -9.18 16.75
N CYS A 184 -9.25 -10.30 17.45
CA CYS A 184 -8.65 -11.51 16.91
C CYS A 184 -9.29 -12.79 17.45
N THR A 185 -9.00 -13.91 16.78
CA THR A 185 -9.46 -15.25 17.16
C THR A 185 -8.33 -16.26 17.06
N ILE A 186 -8.12 -17.06 18.11
CA ILE A 186 -7.16 -18.16 18.07
C ILE A 186 -7.81 -19.45 17.61
N PHE A 187 -7.22 -20.08 16.60
CA PHE A 187 -7.53 -21.43 16.16
C PHE A 187 -6.43 -22.39 16.63
N PHE A 188 -6.83 -23.48 17.27
CA PHE A 188 -5.91 -24.49 17.77
C PHE A 188 -6.60 -25.86 17.83
N ASP A 189 -5.83 -26.94 17.83
CA ASP A 189 -6.33 -28.30 17.99
C ASP A 189 -5.66 -28.99 19.19
N ASP A 190 -5.95 -30.27 19.43
CA ASP A 190 -5.28 -31.01 20.52
C ASP A 190 -3.77 -31.20 20.30
N ASN A 191 -3.30 -31.19 19.05
CA ASN A 191 -1.88 -31.27 18.75
C ASN A 191 -1.16 -29.95 19.04
N SER A 192 -1.86 -28.80 18.99
CA SER A 192 -1.30 -27.51 19.41
C SER A 192 -0.69 -27.57 20.80
N PHE A 193 -1.33 -28.25 21.78
CA PHE A 193 -0.78 -28.39 23.13
C PHE A 193 0.56 -29.15 23.18
N LYS A 194 0.78 -30.08 22.23
CA LYS A 194 2.03 -30.84 22.12
C LYS A 194 3.15 -30.03 21.49
N HIS A 195 2.81 -29.17 20.52
CA HIS A 195 3.78 -28.43 19.72
C HIS A 195 4.09 -27.01 20.22
N CYS A 196 3.24 -26.46 21.10
CA CYS A 196 3.46 -25.16 21.71
C CYS A 196 4.57 -25.18 22.78
N ASP A 197 5.25 -24.04 22.94
CA ASP A 197 6.10 -23.75 24.09
C ASP A 197 5.25 -23.68 25.36
N GLU A 198 5.90 -23.76 26.52
CA GLU A 198 5.22 -23.75 27.82
C GLU A 198 4.38 -22.48 28.03
N GLU A 199 4.90 -21.33 27.59
CA GLU A 199 4.23 -20.04 27.65
C GLU A 199 2.92 -20.03 26.85
N THR A 200 2.95 -20.48 25.59
CA THR A 200 1.76 -20.54 24.73
C THR A 200 0.79 -21.61 25.22
N ARG A 201 1.28 -22.75 25.72
CA ARG A 201 0.44 -23.81 26.30
C ARG A 201 -0.33 -23.29 27.53
N ALA A 202 0.35 -22.60 28.44
CA ALA A 202 -0.27 -22.01 29.62
C ALA A 202 -1.34 -20.97 29.23
N ALA A 203 -1.04 -20.12 28.24
CA ALA A 203 -2.01 -19.14 27.74
C ALA A 203 -3.24 -19.79 27.08
N LEU A 204 -3.07 -20.88 26.31
CA LEU A 204 -4.20 -21.63 25.75
C LEU A 204 -5.07 -22.25 26.85
N GLN A 205 -4.45 -22.76 27.92
CA GLN A 205 -5.18 -23.27 29.09
C GLN A 205 -5.93 -22.15 29.80
N GLU A 206 -5.32 -20.98 30.00
CA GLU A 206 -6.00 -19.81 30.59
C GLU A 206 -7.25 -19.43 29.77
N ILE A 207 -7.12 -19.33 28.45
CA ILE A 207 -8.22 -18.98 27.54
C ILE A 207 -9.37 -19.99 27.58
N LEU A 208 -9.07 -21.30 27.75
CA LEU A 208 -10.09 -22.33 27.85
C LEU A 208 -10.91 -22.26 29.14
N HIS A 209 -10.33 -21.73 30.22
CA HIS A 209 -10.99 -21.62 31.54
C HIS A 209 -11.50 -20.20 31.83
N ASP A 210 -11.17 -19.20 31.00
CA ASP A 210 -11.66 -17.83 31.13
C ASP A 210 -13.07 -17.70 30.53
N GLU A 211 -14.09 -17.80 31.39
CA GLU A 211 -15.50 -17.64 31.04
C GLU A 211 -15.89 -16.19 30.67
N SER A 212 -15.02 -15.20 30.87
CA SER A 212 -15.27 -13.80 30.52
C SER A 212 -14.94 -13.46 29.07
N LEU A 213 -14.23 -14.35 28.36
CA LEU A 213 -13.84 -14.10 26.98
C LEU A 213 -15.05 -14.16 26.03
N PRO A 214 -15.09 -13.31 24.99
CA PRO A 214 -16.10 -13.43 23.94
C PRO A 214 -16.06 -14.82 23.31
N ARG A 215 -17.22 -15.34 22.87
CA ARG A 215 -17.30 -16.63 22.13
C ARG A 215 -16.44 -16.66 20.86
N SER A 216 -16.06 -15.51 20.32
CA SER A 216 -15.18 -15.35 19.17
C SER A 216 -13.69 -15.29 19.52
N ALA A 217 -13.30 -15.29 20.80
CA ALA A 217 -11.90 -15.21 21.21
C ALA A 217 -11.07 -16.40 20.71
N TYR A 218 -11.68 -17.60 20.68
CA TYR A 218 -11.00 -18.79 20.20
C TYR A 218 -11.94 -19.77 19.50
N HIS A 219 -11.35 -20.71 18.78
CA HIS A 219 -12.02 -21.84 18.18
C HIS A 219 -11.12 -23.07 18.28
N LYS A 220 -11.48 -23.99 19.18
CA LYS A 220 -10.83 -25.29 19.26
C LYS A 220 -11.32 -26.19 18.13
N VAL A 221 -10.40 -26.70 17.31
CA VAL A 221 -10.69 -27.64 16.23
C VAL A 221 -10.69 -29.05 16.80
N ASP A 222 -11.88 -29.64 16.97
CA ASP A 222 -12.02 -30.95 17.61
C ASP A 222 -11.35 -32.08 16.79
N ASN A 223 -11.49 -32.03 15.46
CA ASN A 223 -10.86 -33.00 14.58
C ASN A 223 -9.54 -32.44 14.02
N THR A 224 -8.42 -32.89 14.59
CA THR A 224 -7.05 -32.49 14.20
C THR A 224 -6.74 -32.70 12.70
N TYR A 225 -7.41 -33.64 12.03
CA TYR A 225 -7.25 -33.87 10.58
C TYR A 225 -7.81 -32.74 9.70
N LEU A 226 -8.63 -31.85 10.27
CA LEU A 226 -9.15 -30.66 9.60
C LEU A 226 -8.17 -29.48 9.68
N PHE A 227 -7.29 -29.47 10.69
CA PHE A 227 -6.34 -28.39 10.94
C PHE A 227 -5.02 -28.58 10.18
N LYS A 228 -5.14 -28.67 8.84
CA LYS A 228 -4.08 -28.98 7.87
C LYS A 228 -3.09 -27.83 7.63
N THR A 229 -2.50 -27.32 8.71
CA THR A 229 -1.55 -26.21 8.68
C THR A 229 -0.24 -26.58 9.37
N PRO A 230 0.92 -26.12 8.86
CA PRO A 230 2.21 -26.36 9.51
C PRO A 230 2.40 -25.51 10.78
N LEU A 231 1.43 -24.71 11.20
CA LEU A 231 1.55 -23.82 12.36
C LEU A 231 1.09 -24.49 13.66
N ASN A 232 1.71 -24.12 14.78
CA ASN A 232 1.31 -24.60 16.11
C ASN A 232 -0.12 -24.16 16.48
N ILE A 233 -0.46 -22.90 16.19
CA ILE A 233 -1.78 -22.28 16.32
C ILE A 233 -1.96 -21.29 15.16
N VAL A 234 -3.16 -20.76 14.93
CA VAL A 234 -3.40 -19.71 13.92
C VAL A 234 -4.15 -18.54 14.57
N ILE A 235 -3.71 -17.32 14.28
CA ILE A 235 -4.42 -16.09 14.65
C ILE A 235 -5.22 -15.65 13.43
N ALA A 236 -6.50 -15.38 13.61
CA ALA A 236 -7.33 -14.71 12.62
C ALA A 236 -7.57 -13.27 13.06
N ASP A 237 -7.26 -12.32 12.19
CA ASP A 237 -7.47 -10.91 12.42
C ASP A 237 -8.87 -10.52 11.97
N HIS A 238 -9.64 -9.98 12.91
CA HIS A 238 -11.02 -9.56 12.72
C HIS A 238 -11.96 -10.68 12.22
N LYS A 239 -13.19 -10.28 11.88
CA LYS A 239 -14.26 -11.21 11.49
C LYS A 239 -14.06 -11.87 10.12
N PRO A 240 -13.64 -11.17 9.05
CA PRO A 240 -13.51 -11.76 7.72
C PRO A 240 -12.55 -12.96 7.69
N GLU A 241 -11.38 -12.86 8.32
CA GLU A 241 -10.43 -13.98 8.36
C GLU A 241 -10.92 -15.12 9.24
N ARG A 242 -11.52 -14.81 10.41
CA ARG A 242 -12.12 -15.83 11.29
C ARG A 242 -13.14 -16.68 10.53
N ASP A 243 -14.01 -16.03 9.78
CA ASP A 243 -15.06 -16.72 9.02
C ASP A 243 -14.50 -17.47 7.81
N PHE A 244 -13.36 -17.05 7.27
CA PHE A 244 -12.65 -17.78 6.22
C PHE A 244 -11.98 -19.04 6.76
N ILE A 245 -11.25 -18.95 7.87
CA ILE A 245 -10.59 -20.10 8.50
C ILE A 245 -11.63 -21.14 8.92
N ARG A 246 -12.76 -20.73 9.51
CA ARG A 246 -13.88 -21.64 9.82
C ARG A 246 -14.36 -22.44 8.62
N ARG A 247 -14.38 -21.83 7.43
CA ARG A 247 -14.73 -22.53 6.19
C ARG A 247 -13.59 -23.41 5.70
N ILE A 248 -12.32 -22.99 5.76
CA ILE A 248 -11.16 -23.84 5.42
C ILE A 248 -11.19 -25.16 6.20
N ILE A 249 -11.44 -25.09 7.51
CA ILE A 249 -11.41 -26.25 8.42
C ILE A 249 -12.73 -27.02 8.46
N SER A 250 -13.74 -26.65 7.66
CA SER A 250 -14.95 -27.47 7.54
C SER A 250 -14.62 -28.81 6.88
N LEU A 251 -15.39 -29.85 7.22
CA LEU A 251 -15.12 -31.22 6.79
C LEU A 251 -15.03 -31.34 5.27
N GLU A 252 -16.00 -30.74 4.56
CA GLU A 252 -16.11 -30.79 3.11
C GLU A 252 -14.98 -30.04 2.38
N ASN A 253 -14.45 -28.96 2.96
CA ASN A 253 -13.38 -28.18 2.35
C ASN A 253 -12.02 -28.77 2.69
N ALA A 254 -11.80 -29.16 3.95
CA ALA A 254 -10.57 -29.81 4.37
C ALA A 254 -10.37 -31.15 3.62
N ALA A 255 -11.43 -31.83 3.17
CA ALA A 255 -11.31 -33.05 2.37
C ALA A 255 -10.56 -32.84 1.04
N VAL A 256 -10.63 -31.66 0.43
CA VAL A 256 -9.96 -31.35 -0.85
C VAL A 256 -8.66 -30.57 -0.70
N ILE A 257 -8.43 -29.94 0.46
CA ILE A 257 -7.23 -29.16 0.75
C ILE A 257 -6.12 -30.08 1.23
N ASP A 258 -4.94 -30.00 0.62
CA ASP A 258 -3.76 -30.77 1.05
C ASP A 258 -3.14 -30.13 2.30
N ALA A 259 -2.92 -28.82 2.25
CA ALA A 259 -2.36 -28.01 3.31
C ALA A 259 -2.71 -26.54 3.10
N TRP A 260 -2.68 -25.73 4.17
CA TRP A 260 -2.85 -24.29 4.08
C TRP A 260 -2.03 -23.56 5.16
N MET A 261 -1.73 -22.29 4.91
CA MET A 261 -1.01 -21.46 5.86
C MET A 261 -1.49 -20.01 5.75
N LYS A 262 -1.76 -19.40 6.91
CA LYS A 262 -1.87 -17.94 7.03
C LYS A 262 -0.46 -17.34 7.03
N SER A 263 -0.20 -16.38 6.17
CA SER A 263 1.05 -15.64 6.12
C SER A 263 1.25 -14.77 7.37
N THR A 264 2.41 -14.14 7.48
CA THR A 264 2.60 -12.95 8.32
C THR A 264 2.34 -11.69 7.50
N ASP A 265 1.93 -10.62 8.16
CA ASP A 265 1.70 -9.31 7.53
C ASP A 265 2.95 -8.76 6.82
N ARG A 266 4.14 -9.20 7.26
CA ARG A 266 5.43 -8.73 6.77
C ARG A 266 6.43 -9.87 6.65
N ASN A 267 7.39 -9.67 5.74
CA ASN A 267 8.66 -10.41 5.64
C ASN A 267 8.57 -11.89 5.27
N PHE A 268 7.40 -12.42 4.90
CA PHE A 268 7.29 -13.78 4.39
C PHE A 268 7.26 -13.80 2.85
N TYR A 269 6.13 -13.42 2.27
CA TYR A 269 5.90 -13.40 0.83
C TYR A 269 5.73 -11.96 0.33
N SER A 270 6.77 -11.14 0.45
CA SER A 270 6.72 -9.73 0.08
C SER A 270 6.73 -9.53 -1.44
N ILE A 271 5.71 -8.84 -1.94
CA ILE A 271 5.59 -8.34 -3.32
C ILE A 271 5.65 -6.81 -3.28
N GLU A 272 6.64 -6.20 -3.95
CA GLU A 272 6.69 -4.73 -4.02
C GLU A 272 5.57 -4.19 -4.90
N TYR A 273 4.92 -3.12 -4.44
CA TYR A 273 3.88 -2.42 -5.20
C TYR A 273 3.96 -0.91 -5.01
N ALA A 274 3.34 -0.18 -5.92
CA ALA A 274 3.25 1.27 -5.87
C ALA A 274 1.81 1.72 -6.16
N TRP A 275 1.40 2.81 -5.54
CA TRP A 275 0.08 3.40 -5.72
C TRP A 275 0.13 4.92 -5.52
N ARG A 276 -0.88 5.63 -6.03
CA ARG A 276 -0.99 7.08 -5.84
C ARG A 276 -1.88 7.38 -4.64
N LYS A 277 -1.43 8.27 -3.76
CA LYS A 277 -2.24 8.89 -2.72
C LYS A 277 -2.34 10.39 -3.00
N GLY A 278 -3.40 10.81 -3.68
CA GLY A 278 -3.47 12.15 -4.27
C GLY A 278 -2.40 12.33 -5.35
N GLU A 279 -1.61 13.41 -5.27
CA GLU A 279 -0.51 13.67 -6.21
C GLU A 279 0.78 12.89 -5.89
N HIS A 280 0.86 12.25 -4.72
CA HIS A 280 2.09 11.59 -4.26
C HIS A 280 2.10 10.09 -4.58
N MET A 281 3.17 9.63 -5.21
CA MET A 281 3.45 8.20 -5.37
C MET A 281 3.92 7.61 -4.04
N LYS A 282 3.29 6.53 -3.60
CA LYS A 282 3.71 5.70 -2.48
C LYS A 282 4.19 4.34 -2.97
N ARG A 283 5.08 3.73 -2.19
CA ARG A 283 5.59 2.38 -2.40
C ARG A 283 5.43 1.59 -1.11
N GLY A 284 5.25 0.30 -1.24
CA GLY A 284 5.07 -0.62 -0.12
C GLY A 284 5.32 -2.06 -0.52
N THR A 285 5.21 -2.94 0.45
CA THR A 285 5.29 -4.39 0.28
C THR A 285 3.97 -5.01 0.64
N PHE A 286 3.48 -5.88 -0.23
CA PHE A 286 2.26 -6.64 -0.07
C PHE A 286 2.60 -8.09 0.30
N ASN A 287 1.95 -8.64 1.32
CA ASN A 287 2.07 -10.05 1.70
C ASN A 287 0.64 -10.63 1.68
N PRO A 288 0.32 -11.60 0.81
CA PRO A 288 -1.00 -12.21 0.78
C PRO A 288 -1.35 -12.92 2.09
N ASP A 289 -2.61 -12.87 2.51
CA ASP A 289 -3.06 -13.42 3.79
C ASP A 289 -2.94 -14.95 3.88
N PHE A 290 -3.32 -15.70 2.82
CA PHE A 290 -3.31 -17.17 2.85
C PHE A 290 -2.70 -17.79 1.60
N PHE A 291 -2.06 -18.94 1.82
CA PHE A 291 -1.64 -19.88 0.78
C PHE A 291 -2.32 -21.23 1.02
N ILE A 292 -3.03 -21.75 0.03
CA ILE A 292 -3.77 -23.02 0.09
C ILE A 292 -3.25 -23.95 -1.00
N LYS A 293 -2.73 -25.10 -0.61
CA LYS A 293 -2.26 -26.14 -1.53
C LYS A 293 -3.37 -27.13 -1.86
N VAL A 294 -3.62 -27.32 -3.15
CA VAL A 294 -4.58 -28.30 -3.70
C VAL A 294 -3.94 -28.99 -4.91
N GLY A 295 -3.40 -30.20 -4.71
CA GLY A 295 -2.66 -30.93 -5.74
C GLY A 295 -1.43 -30.15 -6.21
N SER A 296 -1.37 -29.86 -7.50
CA SER A 296 -0.32 -29.07 -8.17
C SER A 296 -0.67 -27.58 -8.29
N SER A 297 -1.54 -27.07 -7.41
CA SER A 297 -1.93 -25.66 -7.42
C SER A 297 -1.76 -25.03 -6.04
N ILE A 298 -1.40 -23.75 -6.05
CA ILE A 298 -1.35 -22.88 -4.88
C ILE A 298 -2.36 -21.76 -5.10
N VAL A 299 -3.44 -21.78 -4.32
CA VAL A 299 -4.40 -20.68 -4.28
C VAL A 299 -3.91 -19.66 -3.26
N VAL A 300 -3.64 -18.45 -3.74
CA VAL A 300 -3.17 -17.30 -2.98
C VAL A 300 -4.35 -16.39 -2.73
N VAL A 301 -4.67 -16.15 -1.47
CA VAL A 301 -5.88 -15.43 -1.07
C VAL A 301 -5.49 -14.18 -0.29
N GLU A 302 -6.07 -13.05 -0.69
CA GLU A 302 -6.14 -11.85 0.12
C GLU A 302 -7.58 -11.62 0.58
N ILE A 303 -7.79 -11.31 1.85
CA ILE A 303 -9.09 -11.01 2.42
C ILE A 303 -9.27 -9.50 2.57
N LYS A 304 -10.46 -9.04 2.19
CA LYS A 304 -10.93 -7.67 2.36
C LYS A 304 -12.35 -7.63 2.90
N GLY A 305 -12.75 -6.49 3.46
CA GLY A 305 -14.13 -6.25 3.83
C GLY A 305 -14.99 -5.95 2.60
N ASP A 306 -16.31 -6.08 2.77
CA ASP A 306 -17.28 -5.87 1.68
C ASP A 306 -17.31 -4.41 1.19
N GLU A 307 -16.79 -3.46 1.97
CA GLU A 307 -16.65 -2.05 1.59
C GLU A 307 -15.78 -1.86 0.34
N GLU A 308 -14.76 -2.72 0.14
CA GLU A 308 -13.87 -2.66 -1.03
C GLU A 308 -14.54 -3.08 -2.34
N LEU A 309 -15.76 -3.64 -2.30
CA LEU A 309 -16.54 -3.95 -3.51
C LEU A 309 -17.10 -2.71 -4.19
N TYR A 310 -17.35 -1.65 -3.43
CA TYR A 310 -18.02 -0.44 -3.94
C TYR A 310 -17.01 0.66 -4.24
N GLU A 311 -16.03 0.84 -3.36
CA GLU A 311 -14.98 1.84 -3.51
C GLU A 311 -13.64 1.21 -3.11
N PRO A 312 -13.03 0.40 -4.01
CA PRO A 312 -11.73 -0.18 -3.73
C PRO A 312 -10.69 0.90 -3.51
N SER A 313 -9.89 0.77 -2.47
CA SER A 313 -8.85 1.75 -2.18
C SER A 313 -7.76 1.73 -3.27
N GLU A 314 -7.21 2.90 -3.60
CA GLU A 314 -6.10 3.01 -4.57
C GLU A 314 -4.87 2.16 -4.17
N GLU A 315 -4.68 1.96 -2.87
CA GLU A 315 -3.66 1.05 -2.34
C GLU A 315 -3.94 -0.40 -2.74
N ASN A 316 -5.18 -0.89 -2.54
CA ASN A 316 -5.55 -2.26 -2.90
C ASN A 316 -5.56 -2.50 -4.41
N LYS A 317 -5.91 -1.49 -5.23
CA LYS A 317 -5.72 -1.55 -6.69
C LYS A 317 -4.25 -1.75 -7.06
N GLY A 318 -3.35 -1.00 -6.40
CA GLY A 318 -1.91 -1.15 -6.56
C GLY A 318 -1.40 -2.53 -6.17
N LYS A 319 -1.86 -3.07 -5.02
CA LYS A 319 -1.54 -4.44 -4.56
C LYS A 319 -2.00 -5.47 -5.57
N TYR A 320 -3.25 -5.39 -6.02
CA TYR A 320 -3.84 -6.30 -7.00
C TYR A 320 -3.04 -6.34 -8.30
N LYS A 321 -2.75 -5.17 -8.87
CA LYS A 321 -1.96 -5.02 -10.10
C LYS A 321 -0.59 -5.70 -9.97
N ALA A 322 0.14 -5.39 -8.90
CA ALA A 322 1.48 -5.94 -8.67
C ALA A 322 1.44 -7.46 -8.44
N ALA A 323 0.52 -7.95 -7.60
CA ALA A 323 0.39 -9.36 -7.30
C ALA A 323 -0.03 -10.19 -8.53
N LYS A 324 -0.97 -9.68 -9.32
CA LYS A 324 -1.42 -10.34 -10.56
C LYS A 324 -0.29 -10.47 -11.56
N GLN A 325 0.50 -9.41 -11.74
CA GLN A 325 1.69 -9.45 -12.58
C GLN A 325 2.74 -10.44 -12.03
N HIS A 326 2.96 -10.43 -10.72
CA HIS A 326 3.91 -11.31 -10.05
C HIS A 326 3.58 -12.79 -10.28
N PHE A 327 2.36 -13.22 -9.97
CA PHE A 327 1.98 -14.63 -10.08
C PHE A 327 1.84 -15.10 -11.53
N ARG A 328 1.43 -14.22 -12.46
CA ARG A 328 1.48 -14.52 -13.90
C ARG A 328 2.90 -14.87 -14.32
N LEU A 329 3.86 -13.99 -14.01
CA LEU A 329 5.26 -14.18 -14.37
C LEU A 329 5.88 -15.39 -13.66
N LEU A 330 5.44 -15.69 -12.45
CA LEU A 330 5.90 -16.86 -11.70
C LEU A 330 5.43 -18.16 -12.36
N ASN A 331 4.16 -18.21 -12.78
CA ASN A 331 3.63 -19.34 -13.54
C ASN A 331 4.32 -19.51 -14.90
N ASP A 332 4.78 -18.43 -15.53
CA ASP A 332 5.54 -18.50 -16.79
C ASP A 332 6.98 -19.03 -16.58
N LYS A 333 7.54 -18.94 -15.37
CA LYS A 333 8.95 -19.26 -15.08
C LYS A 333 9.18 -20.57 -14.32
N GLN A 334 8.16 -21.16 -13.70
CA GLN A 334 8.23 -22.50 -13.10
C GLN A 334 6.98 -23.32 -13.43
N ASN A 335 7.07 -24.64 -13.26
CA ASN A 335 6.03 -25.60 -13.60
C ASN A 335 5.70 -26.59 -12.47
N GLU A 336 6.19 -26.38 -11.24
CA GLU A 336 5.88 -27.25 -10.10
C GLU A 336 4.46 -27.00 -9.58
N TYR A 337 4.08 -25.72 -9.48
CA TYR A 337 2.74 -25.32 -9.04
C TYR A 337 2.14 -24.26 -9.96
N VAL A 338 0.82 -24.31 -10.13
CA VAL A 338 0.06 -23.21 -10.72
C VAL A 338 -0.43 -22.30 -9.60
N TYR A 339 0.05 -21.05 -9.59
CA TYR A 339 -0.37 -20.03 -8.63
C TYR A 339 -1.61 -19.32 -9.14
N GLN A 340 -2.65 -19.27 -8.30
CA GLN A 340 -3.85 -18.50 -8.58
C GLN A 340 -4.10 -17.50 -7.47
N LEU A 341 -4.07 -16.21 -7.83
CA LEU A 341 -4.41 -15.11 -6.95
C LEU A 341 -5.92 -14.84 -6.98
N THR A 342 -6.51 -14.64 -5.81
CA THR A 342 -7.86 -14.08 -5.67
C THR A 342 -7.94 -13.16 -4.45
N PHE A 343 -8.57 -12.00 -4.62
CA PHE A 343 -8.98 -11.13 -3.52
C PHE A 343 -10.43 -11.47 -3.17
N LEU A 344 -10.72 -11.80 -1.92
CA LEU A 344 -12.04 -12.22 -1.47
C LEU A 344 -12.61 -11.24 -0.47
N THR A 345 -13.93 -11.08 -0.51
CA THR A 345 -14.69 -10.57 0.64
C THR A 345 -15.60 -11.67 1.18
N PRO A 346 -16.16 -11.53 2.40
CA PRO A 346 -17.04 -12.53 3.00
C PRO A 346 -18.20 -12.99 2.11
N LYS A 347 -18.67 -12.15 1.17
CA LYS A 347 -19.73 -12.49 0.20
C LYS A 347 -19.33 -13.60 -0.76
N ASP A 348 -18.05 -13.74 -1.08
CA ASP A 348 -17.56 -14.69 -2.09
C ASP A 348 -17.21 -16.06 -1.52
N TYR A 349 -17.14 -16.22 -0.19
CA TYR A 349 -16.54 -17.41 0.41
C TYR A 349 -17.28 -18.71 0.05
N ASP A 350 -18.61 -18.74 0.10
CA ASP A 350 -19.36 -19.97 -0.16
C ASP A 350 -19.20 -20.45 -1.60
N LEU A 351 -19.12 -19.51 -2.55
CA LEU A 351 -18.88 -19.79 -3.96
C LEU A 351 -17.42 -20.20 -4.20
N PHE A 352 -16.47 -19.49 -3.60
CA PHE A 352 -15.04 -19.81 -3.65
C PHE A 352 -14.78 -21.26 -3.19
N PHE A 353 -15.28 -21.64 -2.02
CA PHE A 353 -15.09 -22.99 -1.50
C PHE A 353 -15.83 -24.05 -2.33
N ARG A 354 -16.96 -23.72 -2.96
CA ARG A 354 -17.60 -24.63 -3.93
C ARG A 354 -16.67 -24.92 -5.11
N PHE A 355 -16.12 -23.87 -5.73
CA PHE A 355 -15.17 -24.02 -6.85
C PHE A 355 -13.90 -24.76 -6.44
N LEU A 356 -13.42 -24.54 -5.21
CA LEU A 356 -12.28 -25.28 -4.65
C LEU A 356 -12.58 -26.78 -4.55
N ARG A 357 -13.75 -27.16 -4.02
CA ARG A 357 -14.20 -28.57 -3.92
C ARG A 357 -14.38 -29.23 -5.29
N GLU A 358 -14.91 -28.48 -6.24
CA GLU A 358 -15.10 -28.94 -7.63
C GLU A 358 -13.79 -28.98 -8.44
N ARG A 359 -12.66 -28.56 -7.85
CA ARG A 359 -11.35 -28.40 -8.51
C ARG A 359 -11.40 -27.50 -9.74
N ASN A 360 -12.39 -26.61 -9.81
CA ASN A 360 -12.56 -25.64 -10.87
C ASN A 360 -12.08 -24.24 -10.45
N TYR A 361 -11.22 -24.17 -9.41
CA TYR A 361 -10.72 -22.91 -8.87
C TYR A 361 -10.08 -22.04 -9.96
N SER A 362 -9.41 -22.59 -10.98
CA SER A 362 -8.80 -21.82 -12.08
C SER A 362 -9.76 -20.93 -12.88
N SER A 363 -11.07 -21.21 -12.85
CA SER A 363 -12.09 -20.37 -13.50
C SER A 363 -12.83 -19.45 -12.54
N PHE A 364 -12.55 -19.55 -11.24
CA PHE A 364 -13.16 -18.70 -10.23
C PHE A 364 -12.65 -17.25 -10.36
N VAL A 365 -13.58 -16.32 -10.38
CA VAL A 365 -13.36 -14.88 -10.29
C VAL A 365 -14.28 -14.36 -9.20
N SER A 366 -13.73 -13.76 -8.15
CA SER A 366 -14.53 -13.16 -7.09
C SER A 366 -15.18 -11.86 -7.55
N ASN A 367 -16.16 -11.37 -6.79
CA ASN A 367 -16.72 -10.04 -7.07
C ASN A 367 -15.64 -8.94 -6.97
N LEU A 368 -14.75 -9.03 -5.99
CA LEU A 368 -13.68 -8.04 -5.81
C LEU A 368 -12.62 -8.13 -6.90
N ASP A 369 -12.27 -9.34 -7.36
CA ASP A 369 -11.36 -9.53 -8.50
C ASP A 369 -11.92 -8.88 -9.76
N ALA A 370 -13.23 -9.01 -10.01
CA ALA A 370 -13.88 -8.39 -11.16
C ALA A 370 -13.82 -6.85 -11.11
N VAL A 371 -14.09 -6.27 -9.93
CA VAL A 371 -14.02 -4.82 -9.72
C VAL A 371 -12.59 -4.31 -9.93
N LEU A 372 -11.59 -4.94 -9.28
CA LEU A 372 -10.19 -4.55 -9.38
C LEU A 372 -9.60 -4.75 -10.78
N ASN A 373 -10.08 -5.76 -11.52
CA ASN A 373 -9.61 -6.04 -12.88
C ASN A 373 -10.14 -5.04 -13.92
N ASN A 374 -11.37 -4.56 -13.77
CA ASN A 374 -11.92 -3.50 -14.65
C ASN A 374 -11.10 -2.21 -14.52
N ASP A 375 -10.74 -1.83 -13.29
CA ASP A 375 -9.86 -0.69 -13.05
C ASP A 375 -8.44 -0.91 -13.61
N TYR A 376 -7.92 -2.14 -13.49
CA TYR A 376 -6.63 -2.49 -14.06
C TYR A 376 -6.59 -2.26 -15.58
N ILE A 377 -7.58 -2.77 -16.32
CA ILE A 377 -7.65 -2.65 -17.79
C ILE A 377 -7.79 -1.17 -18.21
N ASN A 378 -8.62 -0.40 -17.52
CA ASN A 378 -8.81 1.02 -17.82
C ASN A 378 -7.54 1.86 -17.59
N SER A 379 -6.62 1.42 -16.72
CA SER A 379 -5.38 2.12 -16.41
C SER A 379 -4.23 1.91 -17.41
N ASP A 380 -4.30 0.86 -18.25
CA ASP A 380 -3.29 0.56 -19.28
C ASP A 380 -3.64 1.20 -20.65
N CYS A 381 -4.80 1.87 -20.77
CA CYS A 381 -5.30 2.55 -21.97
C CYS A 381 -5.09 4.08 -21.98
N ILE A 382 -4.25 4.62 -21.08
CA ILE A 382 -3.92 6.06 -20.99
C ILE A 382 -2.41 6.28 -21.09
#